data_AF-A0A955D1T2-F1
#
_entry.id   AF-A0A955D1T2-F1
#
_cell.length_a   1.000
_cell.length_b   1.000
_cell.length_c   1.000
_cell.angle_alpha   90.00
_cell.angle_beta   90.00
_cell.angle_gamma   90.00
#
_symmetry.space_group_name_H-M   'P 1'
#
loop_
_entity.id
_entity.type
_entity.pdbx_description
1 polymer ?
#
loop_
_entity_poly.entity_id
_entity_poly.type
_entity_poly.pdbx_seq_one_letter_code
_entity_poly.pdbx_strand_id
1 'polypeptide(L)'
;METMLWKRDEASGLVLYREIGGEAGHVVIREGRLGEPGEIRRRPVAAGVAGPDAVEAEIDAASEEGFVEADEFGEELMQLAIPRDSQTGTGDDGAIERFADQLGLALEAGGIGSCQGLEIGDDLVILHCFVVDQGEAERVMEALLAESPFKDGAFIAEDDLDSRTDARN
;
A
#
# COMPACT_ATOMS: atom_id res chain seq x y z
N MET A 1 1.99 2.11 -16.05
CA MET A 1 2.88 1.47 -15.07
C MET A 1 3.26 2.55 -14.11
N GLU A 2 2.94 2.33 -12.85
CA GLU A 2 3.30 3.20 -11.73
C GLU A 2 4.29 2.40 -10.89
N THR A 3 5.38 3.03 -10.48
CA THR A 3 6.43 2.40 -9.68
C THR A 3 6.59 3.21 -8.43
N MET A 4 6.51 2.56 -7.27
CA MET A 4 6.75 3.18 -5.99
C MET A 4 8.14 2.77 -5.49
N LEU A 5 8.89 3.76 -5.02
CA LEU A 5 10.26 3.60 -4.57
C LEU A 5 10.43 4.25 -3.20
N TRP A 6 11.37 3.74 -2.41
CA TRP A 6 11.64 4.18 -1.05
C TRP A 6 13.11 4.48 -0.82
N LYS A 7 13.38 5.44 0.06
CA LYS A 7 14.72 5.78 0.48
C LYS A 7 14.73 6.13 1.96
N ARG A 8 15.73 5.65 2.69
CA ARG A 8 16.02 6.14 4.03
C ARG A 8 16.99 7.32 3.92
N ASP A 9 16.56 8.49 4.37
CA ASP A 9 17.44 9.66 4.46
C ASP A 9 18.39 9.49 5.65
N GLU A 10 19.68 9.30 5.38
CA GLU A 10 20.68 9.04 6.44
C GLU A 10 20.84 10.20 7.42
N ALA A 11 20.58 11.44 6.99
CA ALA A 11 20.77 12.62 7.82
C ALA A 11 19.64 12.81 8.85
N SER A 12 18.40 12.54 8.47
CA SER A 12 17.22 12.71 9.33
C SER A 12 16.67 11.40 9.89
N GLY A 13 17.06 10.25 9.32
CA GLY A 13 16.49 8.94 9.61
C GLY A 13 15.09 8.72 9.04
N LEU A 14 14.53 9.72 8.34
CA LEU A 14 13.19 9.66 7.76
C LEU A 14 13.16 8.71 6.56
N VAL A 15 12.01 8.08 6.35
CA VAL A 15 11.71 7.34 5.13
C VAL A 15 10.99 8.27 4.16
N LEU A 16 11.51 8.35 2.94
CA LEU A 16 10.92 9.08 1.83
C LEU A 16 10.38 8.07 0.83
N TYR A 17 9.28 8.41 0.18
CA TYR A 17 8.76 7.63 -0.95
C TYR A 17 8.68 8.50 -2.20
N ARG A 18 8.74 7.85 -3.35
CA ARG A 18 8.52 8.44 -4.66
C ARG A 18 7.76 7.46 -5.54
N GLU A 19 6.58 7.87 -5.97
CA GLU A 19 5.75 7.17 -6.96
C GLU A 19 5.92 7.86 -8.31
N ILE A 20 6.23 7.08 -9.34
CA ILE A 20 6.49 7.56 -10.70
C ILE A 20 5.58 6.82 -11.67
N GLY A 21 4.81 7.57 -12.46
CA GLY A 21 3.84 7.05 -13.41
C GLY A 21 3.72 7.88 -14.68
N GLY A 22 3.00 7.35 -15.67
CA GLY A 22 2.72 8.03 -16.93
C GLY A 22 1.24 8.42 -17.07
N GLU A 23 0.96 9.69 -17.33
CA GLU A 23 -0.39 10.22 -17.57
C GLU A 23 -0.39 11.11 -18.84
N ALA A 24 -1.14 10.74 -19.88
CA ALA A 24 -1.42 11.53 -21.08
C ALA A 24 -0.39 12.64 -21.44
N GLY A 25 0.80 12.23 -21.90
CA GLY A 25 1.86 13.15 -22.33
C GLY A 25 2.70 13.75 -21.19
N HIS A 26 2.55 13.26 -19.97
CA HIS A 26 3.31 13.67 -18.79
C HIS A 26 3.86 12.45 -18.04
N VAL A 27 5.00 12.64 -17.38
CA VAL A 27 5.42 11.85 -16.24
C VAL A 27 4.84 12.51 -14.98
N VAL A 28 4.19 11.71 -14.14
CA VAL A 28 3.62 12.11 -12.86
C VAL A 28 4.52 11.56 -11.77
N ILE A 29 4.95 12.44 -10.87
CA ILE A 29 5.82 12.10 -9.75
C ILE A 29 5.10 12.56 -8.48
N ARG A 30 4.74 11.63 -7.60
CA ARG A 30 4.29 11.92 -6.23
C ARG A 30 5.44 11.57 -5.28
N GLU A 31 5.88 12.51 -4.45
CA GLU A 31 6.94 12.24 -3.48
C GLU A 31 6.65 12.87 -2.13
N GLY A 32 7.10 12.24 -1.05
CA GLY A 32 6.82 12.71 0.28
C GLY A 32 7.56 11.92 1.35
N ARG A 33 7.27 12.28 2.60
CA ARG A 33 7.64 11.45 3.74
C ARG A 33 6.65 10.31 3.87
N LEU A 34 7.14 9.17 4.33
CA LEU A 34 6.30 8.03 4.65
C LEU A 34 5.13 8.45 5.57
N GLY A 35 3.92 8.01 5.23
CA GLY A 35 2.69 8.34 5.94
C GLY A 35 2.07 9.70 5.58
N GLU A 36 2.72 10.51 4.74
CA GLU A 36 2.20 11.79 4.26
C GLU A 36 1.70 11.71 2.81
N PRO A 37 0.67 12.49 2.40
CA PRO A 37 0.13 12.45 1.03
C PRO A 37 1.12 12.84 -0.09
N GLY A 38 2.25 13.44 0.27
CA GLY A 38 3.27 13.89 -0.68
C GLY A 38 2.84 15.05 -1.57
N GLU A 39 3.79 15.53 -2.38
CA GLU A 39 3.57 16.54 -3.41
C GLU A 39 3.54 15.89 -4.78
N ILE A 40 2.59 16.31 -5.63
CA ILE A 40 2.47 15.82 -7.01
C ILE A 40 3.08 16.83 -7.97
N ARG A 41 4.02 16.37 -8.79
CA ARG A 41 4.64 17.12 -9.88
C ARG A 41 4.36 16.43 -11.21
N ARG A 42 3.99 17.21 -12.22
CA ARG A 42 3.77 16.73 -13.58
C ARG A 42 4.83 17.32 -14.49
N ARG A 43 5.56 16.47 -15.22
CA ARG A 43 6.58 16.87 -16.19
C ARG A 43 6.13 16.46 -17.58
N PRO A 44 6.09 17.36 -18.57
CA PRO A 44 5.72 16.99 -19.92
C PRO A 44 6.77 16.05 -20.54
N VAL A 45 6.31 15.02 -21.24
CA VAL A 45 7.17 14.13 -22.02
C VAL A 45 7.72 14.90 -23.21
N ALA A 46 9.04 14.85 -23.42
CA ALA A 46 9.71 15.55 -24.50
C ALA A 46 9.22 15.06 -25.87
N ALA A 47 9.18 15.97 -26.86
CA ALA A 47 8.75 15.63 -28.20
C ALA A 47 9.64 14.53 -28.82
N GLY A 48 9.01 13.46 -29.31
CA GLY A 48 9.71 12.31 -29.91
C GLY A 48 10.18 11.25 -28.91
N VAL A 49 9.99 11.46 -27.60
CA VAL A 49 10.22 10.45 -26.56
C VAL A 49 8.93 9.68 -26.30
N ALA A 50 9.01 8.36 -26.18
CA ALA A 50 7.85 7.57 -25.79
C ALA A 50 7.57 7.76 -24.29
N GLY A 51 6.29 7.81 -23.90
CA GLY A 51 5.90 7.97 -22.50
C GLY A 51 6.55 6.95 -21.55
N PRO A 52 6.59 5.64 -21.88
CA PRO A 52 7.27 4.64 -21.07
C PRO A 52 8.76 4.93 -20.87
N ASP A 53 9.50 5.28 -21.93
CA ASP A 53 10.93 5.61 -21.84
C ASP A 53 11.20 6.81 -20.93
N ALA A 54 10.28 7.80 -20.91
CA ALA A 54 10.38 8.96 -20.03
C ALA A 54 10.11 8.60 -18.56
N VAL A 55 9.22 7.64 -18.30
CA VAL A 55 8.96 7.11 -16.95
C VAL A 55 10.17 6.31 -16.46
N GLU A 56 10.71 5.42 -17.30
CA GLU A 56 11.90 4.62 -16.98
C GLU A 56 13.10 5.49 -16.66
N ALA A 57 13.34 6.55 -17.43
CA ALA A 57 14.42 7.51 -17.15
C ALA A 57 14.27 8.23 -15.79
N GLU A 58 13.04 8.49 -15.33
CA GLU A 58 12.79 9.09 -14.01
C GLU A 58 12.92 8.06 -12.88
N ILE A 59 12.59 6.79 -13.13
CA ILE A 59 12.87 5.68 -12.21
C ILE A 59 14.38 5.50 -12.05
N ASP A 60 15.13 5.45 -13.15
CA ASP A 60 16.60 5.34 -13.13
C ASP A 60 17.22 6.51 -12.36
N ALA A 61 16.75 7.74 -12.59
CA ALA A 61 17.22 8.92 -11.86
C ALA A 61 16.93 8.83 -10.36
N ALA A 62 15.76 8.31 -9.97
CA ALA A 62 15.43 8.09 -8.56
C ALA A 62 16.34 7.00 -7.94
N SER A 63 16.65 5.94 -8.69
CA SER A 63 17.59 4.90 -8.27
C SER A 63 19.01 5.43 -8.08
N GLU A 64 19.47 6.32 -8.96
CA GLU A 64 20.75 7.03 -8.78
C GLU A 64 20.77 7.94 -7.54
N GLU A 65 19.60 8.44 -7.11
CA GLU A 65 19.43 9.16 -5.86
C GLU A 65 19.38 8.24 -4.62
N GLY A 66 19.37 6.92 -4.81
CA GLY A 66 19.33 5.91 -3.75
C GLY A 66 17.92 5.51 -3.31
N PHE A 67 16.91 5.76 -4.13
CA PHE A 67 15.60 5.13 -3.97
C PHE A 67 15.63 3.70 -4.50
N VAL A 68 14.89 2.80 -3.87
CA VAL A 68 14.84 1.37 -4.23
C VAL A 68 13.40 0.87 -4.20
N GLU A 69 13.12 -0.25 -4.87
CA GLU A 69 11.81 -0.91 -4.84
C GLU A 69 11.52 -1.55 -3.47
N ALA A 70 10.27 -1.96 -3.25
CA ALA A 70 9.78 -2.43 -1.95
C ALA A 70 10.53 -3.68 -1.46
N ASP A 71 10.81 -4.61 -2.38
CA ASP A 71 11.52 -5.85 -2.12
C ASP A 71 12.96 -5.60 -1.66
N GLU A 72 13.63 -4.61 -2.23
CA GLU A 72 14.97 -4.18 -1.82
C GLU A 72 14.94 -3.32 -0.55
N PHE A 73 13.90 -2.51 -0.34
CA PHE A 73 13.76 -1.69 0.86
C PHE A 73 13.48 -2.52 2.12
N GLY A 74 12.79 -3.65 1.96
CA GLY A 74 12.39 -4.55 3.03
C GLY A 74 10.90 -4.43 3.37
N GLU A 75 10.03 -4.74 2.42
CA GLU A 75 8.60 -4.88 2.69
C GLU A 75 8.27 -6.10 3.57
N GLU A 76 7.23 -5.96 4.37
CA GLU A 76 6.70 -6.98 5.26
C GLU A 76 5.23 -7.22 4.94
N LEU A 77 4.77 -8.46 5.08
CA LEU A 77 3.37 -8.82 4.94
C LEU A 77 2.63 -8.53 6.26
N MET A 78 1.64 -7.66 6.20
CA MET A 78 0.62 -7.47 7.22
C MET A 78 -0.72 -8.05 6.76
N GLN A 79 -1.44 -8.68 7.68
CA GLN A 79 -2.75 -9.25 7.41
C GLN A 79 -3.82 -8.59 8.27
N LEU A 80 -4.89 -8.13 7.64
CA LEU A 80 -6.09 -7.68 8.33
C LEU A 80 -7.21 -8.71 8.19
N ALA A 81 -7.70 -9.19 9.32
CA ALA A 81 -8.74 -10.18 9.41
C ALA A 81 -10.10 -9.53 9.70
N ILE A 82 -11.12 -9.84 8.89
CA ILE A 82 -12.49 -9.34 9.01
C ILE A 82 -13.43 -10.54 9.16
N PRO A 83 -14.10 -10.72 10.31
CA PRO A 83 -15.07 -11.80 10.51
C PRO A 83 -16.29 -11.66 9.60
N ARG A 84 -16.76 -12.76 9.01
CA ARG A 84 -18.01 -12.85 8.23
C ARG A 84 -19.16 -13.25 9.15
N ASP A 85 -19.71 -12.32 9.95
CA ASP A 85 -20.91 -12.59 10.74
C ASP A 85 -22.15 -11.96 10.08
N SER A 86 -23.15 -12.81 9.82
CA SER A 86 -24.47 -12.42 9.33
C SER A 86 -25.25 -11.50 10.29
N GLN A 87 -24.90 -11.43 11.58
CA GLN A 87 -25.61 -10.63 12.58
C GLN A 87 -25.08 -9.19 12.72
N THR A 88 -23.81 -8.96 12.42
CA THR A 88 -23.17 -7.62 12.49
C THR A 88 -23.21 -6.89 11.15
N GLY A 89 -23.64 -7.55 10.07
CA GLY A 89 -23.62 -7.00 8.72
C GLY A 89 -22.26 -7.07 8.03
N THR A 90 -21.30 -7.83 8.59
CA THR A 90 -19.94 -7.97 8.07
C THR A 90 -19.79 -9.04 6.98
N GLY A 91 -20.90 -9.66 6.54
CA GLY A 91 -20.96 -10.56 5.39
C GLY A 91 -21.30 -9.88 4.04
N ASP A 92 -21.33 -8.55 3.97
CA ASP A 92 -21.52 -7.82 2.70
C ASP A 92 -20.18 -7.71 1.95
N ASP A 93 -19.96 -8.61 0.99
CA ASP A 93 -18.76 -8.65 0.15
C ASP A 93 -18.48 -7.27 -0.50
N GLY A 94 -19.51 -6.52 -0.89
CA GLY A 94 -19.34 -5.19 -1.48
C GLY A 94 -18.94 -4.10 -0.48
N ALA A 95 -19.22 -4.28 0.81
CA ALA A 95 -18.67 -3.40 1.86
C ALA A 95 -17.20 -3.74 2.12
N ILE A 96 -16.84 -5.03 2.09
CA ILE A 96 -15.47 -5.50 2.29
C ILE A 96 -14.57 -5.03 1.14
N GLU A 97 -15.00 -5.22 -0.11
CA GLU A 97 -14.27 -4.74 -1.29
C GLU A 97 -14.02 -3.24 -1.23
N ARG A 98 -15.05 -2.43 -0.91
CA ARG A 98 -14.88 -0.98 -0.78
C ARG A 98 -13.92 -0.59 0.34
N PHE A 99 -13.93 -1.32 1.45
CA PHE A 99 -12.99 -1.08 2.55
C PHE A 99 -11.56 -1.48 2.14
N ALA A 100 -11.39 -2.60 1.45
CA ALA A 100 -10.10 -3.02 0.91
C ALA A 100 -9.53 -1.99 -0.08
N ASP A 101 -10.36 -1.47 -0.99
CA ASP A 101 -9.98 -0.40 -1.91
C ASP A 101 -9.57 0.88 -1.15
N GLN A 102 -10.35 1.28 -0.15
CA GLN A 102 -10.04 2.45 0.67
C GLN A 102 -8.74 2.29 1.45
N LEU A 103 -8.49 1.09 1.99
CA LEU A 103 -7.25 0.78 2.69
C LEU A 103 -6.06 0.78 1.74
N GLY A 104 -6.17 0.13 0.58
CA GLY A 104 -5.14 0.14 -0.46
C GLY A 104 -4.78 1.57 -0.87
N LEU A 105 -5.79 2.38 -1.20
CA LEU A 105 -5.58 3.78 -1.56
C LEU A 105 -4.92 4.60 -0.45
N ALA A 106 -5.28 4.36 0.81
CA ALA A 106 -4.69 5.09 1.94
C ALA A 106 -3.21 4.72 2.16
N LEU A 107 -2.87 3.43 2.04
CA LEU A 107 -1.49 2.96 2.12
C LEU A 107 -0.65 3.51 0.96
N GLU A 108 -1.17 3.45 -0.27
CA GLU A 108 -0.49 3.95 -1.47
C GLU A 108 -0.30 5.47 -1.43
N ALA A 109 -1.32 6.22 -1.01
CA ALA A 109 -1.25 7.67 -0.91
C ALA A 109 -0.21 8.14 0.11
N GLY A 110 0.01 7.38 1.18
CA GLY A 110 1.05 7.64 2.17
C GLY A 110 2.42 7.05 1.81
N GLY A 111 2.54 6.35 0.68
CA GLY A 111 3.72 5.57 0.33
C GLY A 111 4.06 4.47 1.34
N ILE A 112 3.08 3.99 2.11
CA ILE A 112 3.29 3.02 3.19
C ILE A 112 3.38 1.59 2.63
N GLY A 113 2.71 1.34 1.52
CA GLY A 113 2.61 0.01 0.94
C GLY A 113 1.42 -0.11 0.00
N SER A 114 0.99 -1.36 -0.22
CA SER A 114 -0.18 -1.69 -1.04
C SER A 114 -0.96 -2.85 -0.42
N CYS A 115 -2.24 -2.96 -0.79
CA CYS A 115 -3.08 -4.10 -0.41
C CYS A 115 -3.44 -4.87 -1.69
N GLN A 116 -2.90 -6.09 -1.83
CA GLN A 116 -2.96 -6.83 -3.12
C GLN A 116 -3.78 -8.13 -3.06
N GLY A 117 -4.24 -8.54 -1.88
CA GLY A 117 -4.90 -9.83 -1.71
C GLY A 117 -6.15 -9.74 -0.86
N LEU A 118 -7.20 -10.44 -1.32
CA LEU A 118 -8.42 -10.72 -0.58
C LEU A 118 -8.58 -12.24 -0.54
N GLU A 119 -8.26 -12.87 0.59
CA GLU A 119 -8.63 -14.26 0.80
C GLU A 119 -9.98 -14.31 1.50
N ILE A 120 -10.95 -14.99 0.88
CA ILE A 120 -12.29 -15.17 1.44
C ILE A 120 -12.44 -16.61 1.90
N GLY A 121 -12.41 -16.81 3.21
CA GLY A 121 -12.85 -18.03 3.87
C GLY A 121 -14.33 -17.97 4.26
N ASP A 122 -14.85 -19.09 4.78
CA ASP A 122 -16.25 -19.19 5.21
C ASP A 122 -16.58 -18.25 6.38
N ASP A 123 -15.64 -18.08 7.31
CA ASP A 123 -15.82 -17.31 8.56
C ASP A 123 -15.02 -16.00 8.59
N LEU A 124 -14.04 -15.84 7.71
CA LEU A 124 -13.07 -14.75 7.75
C LEU A 124 -12.71 -14.29 6.35
N VAL A 125 -12.51 -12.98 6.21
CA VAL A 125 -11.84 -12.39 5.06
C VAL A 125 -10.50 -11.82 5.50
N ILE A 126 -9.43 -12.12 4.75
CA ILE A 126 -8.07 -11.68 5.04
C ILE A 126 -7.64 -10.71 3.94
N LEU A 127 -7.23 -9.50 4.33
CA LEU A 127 -6.56 -8.54 3.46
C LEU A 127 -5.06 -8.67 3.64
N HIS A 128 -4.35 -8.94 2.54
CA HIS A 128 -2.89 -9.02 2.51
C HIS A 128 -2.31 -7.68 2.07
N CYS A 129 -1.63 -7.01 2.99
CA CYS A 129 -1.00 -5.72 2.78
C CYS A 129 0.52 -5.86 2.85
N PHE A 130 1.24 -5.47 1.79
CA PHE A 130 2.69 -5.39 1.80
C PHE A 130 3.09 -3.97 2.17
N VAL A 131 3.83 -3.81 3.25
CA VAL A 131 4.14 -2.50 3.85
C VAL A 131 5.62 -2.36 4.15
N VAL A 132 6.13 -1.14 4.10
CA VAL A 132 7.55 -0.85 4.38
C VAL A 132 7.80 -0.31 5.80
N ASP A 133 6.73 -0.05 6.55
CA ASP A 133 6.75 0.34 7.96
C ASP A 133 5.46 -0.11 8.65
N GLN A 134 5.60 -1.11 9.52
CA GLN A 134 4.48 -1.70 10.24
C GLN A 134 3.76 -0.67 11.13
N GLY A 135 4.49 0.22 11.81
CA GLY A 135 3.88 1.15 12.76
C GLY A 135 3.00 2.19 12.07
N GLU A 136 3.44 2.74 10.95
CA GLU A 136 2.61 3.64 10.14
C GLU A 136 1.44 2.92 9.48
N ALA A 137 1.64 1.68 9.02
CA ALA A 137 0.58 0.86 8.46
C ALA A 137 -0.52 0.54 9.49
N GLU A 138 -0.15 0.09 10.69
CA GLU A 138 -1.08 -0.13 11.80
C GLU A 138 -1.89 1.13 12.10
N ARG A 139 -1.22 2.28 12.22
CA ARG A 139 -1.88 3.57 12.48
C ARG A 139 -2.94 3.91 11.42
N VAL A 140 -2.64 3.68 10.14
CA VAL A 140 -3.58 3.93 9.04
C VAL A 140 -4.72 2.92 9.03
N MET A 141 -4.42 1.63 9.22
CA MET A 141 -5.41 0.56 9.29
C MET A 141 -6.39 0.79 10.44
N GLU A 142 -5.89 1.08 11.64
CA GLU A 142 -6.71 1.35 12.82
C GLU A 142 -7.62 2.58 12.62
N ALA A 143 -7.10 3.65 12.02
CA ALA A 143 -7.88 4.85 11.75
C ALA A 143 -9.04 4.57 10.77
N LEU A 144 -8.77 3.83 9.69
CA LEU A 144 -9.80 3.43 8.73
C LEU A 144 -10.80 2.44 9.34
N LEU A 145 -10.31 1.46 10.11
CA LEU A 145 -11.15 0.49 10.80
C LEU A 145 -12.12 1.18 11.76
N ALA A 146 -11.66 2.15 12.55
CA ALA A 146 -12.48 2.86 13.52
C ALA A 146 -13.68 3.59 12.89
N GLU A 147 -13.55 4.01 11.62
CA GLU A 147 -14.61 4.65 10.84
C GLU A 147 -15.43 3.67 9.99
N SER A 148 -15.04 2.39 9.96
CA SER A 148 -15.66 1.37 9.14
C SER A 148 -16.81 0.63 9.85
N PRO A 149 -17.67 -0.09 9.10
CA PRO A 149 -18.62 -1.05 9.66
C PRO A 149 -17.95 -2.24 10.38
N PHE A 150 -16.65 -2.46 10.18
CA PHE A 150 -15.90 -3.61 10.68
C PHE A 150 -15.16 -3.34 11.99
N LYS A 151 -15.25 -2.12 12.54
CA LYS A 151 -14.57 -1.70 13.77
C LYS A 151 -14.78 -2.65 14.95
N ASP A 152 -15.95 -3.29 14.99
CA ASP A 152 -16.35 -4.23 16.03
C ASP A 152 -16.13 -5.66 15.51
N GLY A 153 -14.87 -6.11 15.48
CA GLY A 153 -14.52 -7.49 15.19
C GLY A 153 -13.34 -7.70 14.26
N ALA A 154 -13.01 -6.73 13.39
CA ALA A 154 -11.80 -6.80 12.60
C ALA A 154 -10.54 -6.59 13.45
N PHE A 155 -9.44 -7.25 13.08
CA PHE A 155 -8.17 -7.18 13.80
C PHE A 155 -6.98 -7.36 12.85
N ILE A 156 -5.87 -6.71 13.20
CA ILE A 156 -4.58 -6.91 12.53
C ILE A 156 -3.96 -8.18 13.12
N ALA A 157 -3.56 -9.13 12.27
CA ALA A 157 -2.96 -10.37 12.71
C ALA A 157 -1.48 -10.16 13.06
N GLU A 158 -1.08 -10.61 14.26
CA GLU A 158 0.32 -10.56 14.73
C GLU A 158 1.21 -11.63 14.07
N ASP A 159 0.61 -12.70 13.56
CA ASP A 159 1.28 -13.80 12.87
C ASP A 159 0.58 -14.07 11.54
N ASP A 160 1.33 -14.63 10.59
CA ASP A 160 0.77 -15.14 9.34
C ASP A 160 -0.33 -16.18 9.61
N LEU A 161 -1.56 -15.85 9.22
CA LEU A 161 -2.76 -16.67 9.42
C LEU A 161 -2.73 -17.95 8.58
N ASP A 162 -1.99 -17.99 7.47
CA ASP A 162 -1.88 -19.18 6.62
C ASP A 162 -1.18 -20.32 7.38
N SER A 163 -0.22 -19.98 8.25
CA SER A 163 0.49 -20.95 9.09
C SER A 163 -0.39 -21.62 10.16
N ARG A 164 -1.56 -21.04 10.48
CA ARG A 164 -2.48 -21.56 11.51
C ARG A 164 -3.50 -22.54 10.95
N THR A 165 -3.75 -22.52 9.64
CA THR A 165 -4.69 -23.41 8.96
C THR A 165 -4.15 -24.85 8.86
N ASP A 166 -2.82 -25.01 8.75
CA ASP A 166 -2.16 -26.32 8.71
C ASP A 166 -1.99 -26.98 10.10
N ALA A 167 -2.10 -26.23 11.20
CA ALA A 167 -1.93 -26.74 12.55
C ALA A 167 -3.22 -27.39 13.14
N ARG A 168 -4.32 -27.41 12.37
CA ARG A 168 -5.62 -27.95 12.79
C ARG A 168 -6.04 -29.26 12.10
N ASN A 169 -5.11 -29.96 11.44
CA ASN A 169 -5.32 -31.33 10.94
C ASN A 169 -4.75 -32.41 11.88
#